data_AF-A0A1G3MUJ4-F1
#
_entry.id   AF-A0A1G3MUJ4-F1
#
_cell.length_a   1.000
_cell.length_b   1.000
_cell.length_c   1.000
_cell.angle_alpha   90.00
_cell.angle_beta   90.00
_cell.angle_gamma   90.00
#
_symmetry.space_group_name_H-M   'P 1'
#
loop_
_entity.id
_entity.type
_entity.pdbx_description
1 polymer ?
#
loop_
_entity_poly.entity_id
_entity_poly.type
_entity_poly.pdbx_seq_one_letter_code
_entity_poly.pdbx_strand_id
1 'polypeptide(L)'
;MRKMAHVGEYAILFLLFYRALRGSFRLEEVSLYLIAGILSCLYAISDEFHQLFVPTRVGNLFDLGFDLFGILAGVILIFFLRMRIR
;
A
#
# COMPACT_ATOMS: atom_id res chain seq x y z
N MET A 1 18.72 5.03 -2.31
CA MET A 1 17.82 5.95 -1.58
C MET A 1 16.36 5.87 -2.01
N ARG A 2 16.02 5.52 -3.27
CA ARG A 2 14.61 5.41 -3.73
C ARG A 2 13.79 4.25 -3.13
N LYS A 3 14.42 3.11 -2.85
CA LYS A 3 13.72 1.89 -2.39
C LYS A 3 12.95 2.04 -1.08
N MET A 4 13.43 2.85 -0.13
CA MET A 4 12.72 3.09 1.14
C MET A 4 11.61 4.13 1.00
N ALA A 5 11.66 4.98 -0.02
CA ALA A 5 10.60 5.96 -0.29
C ALA A 5 9.33 5.24 -0.78
N HIS A 6 9.47 4.24 -1.66
CA HIS A 6 8.35 3.42 -2.14
C HIS A 6 7.66 2.67 -0.99
N VAL A 7 8.43 2.04 -0.09
CA VAL A 7 7.87 1.38 1.11
C VAL A 7 7.02 2.33 1.95
N GLY A 8 7.49 3.57 2.16
CA GLY A 8 6.74 4.58 2.92
C GLY A 8 5.50 5.10 2.17
N GLU A 9 5.62 5.32 0.86
CA GLU A 9 4.54 5.80 0.01
C GLU A 9 3.37 4.81 -0.03
N TYR A 10 3.65 3.53 -0.31
CA TYR A 10 2.61 2.50 -0.36
C TYR A 10 2.05 2.16 1.03
N ALA A 11 2.83 2.30 2.10
CA ALA A 11 2.31 2.22 3.47
C ALA A 11 1.29 3.34 3.75
N ILE A 12 1.60 4.59 3.38
CA ILE A 12 0.68 5.72 3.54
C ILE A 12 -0.55 5.54 2.65
N LEU A 13 -0.37 5.11 1.41
CA LEU A 13 -1.46 4.85 0.46
C LEU A 13 -2.43 3.81 1.02
N PHE A 14 -1.91 2.72 1.57
CA PHE A 14 -2.71 1.69 2.23
C PHE A 14 -3.51 2.26 3.41
N LEU A 15 -2.88 3.07 4.27
CA LEU A 15 -3.56 3.72 5.40
C LEU A 15 -4.70 4.64 4.94
N LEU A 16 -4.49 5.39 3.85
CA LEU A 16 -5.50 6.28 3.28
C LEU A 16 -6.68 5.49 2.71
N PHE A 17 -6.42 4.43 1.94
CA PHE A 17 -7.49 3.55 1.43
C PHE A 17 -8.26 2.88 2.57
N TYR A 18 -7.56 2.33 3.57
CA TYR A 18 -8.21 1.73 4.73
C TYR A 18 -9.10 2.74 5.46
N ARG A 19 -8.60 3.97 5.70
CA ARG A 19 -9.37 5.03 6.36
C ARG A 19 -10.59 5.45 5.54
N ALA A 20 -10.45 5.58 4.23
CA ALA A 20 -11.54 5.93 3.32
C ALA A 20 -12.61 4.83 3.28
N LEU A 21 -12.21 3.57 3.14
CA LEU A 21 -13.12 2.42 3.11
C LEU A 21 -13.87 2.27 4.42
N ARG A 22 -13.17 2.39 5.56
CA ARG A 22 -13.79 2.32 6.90
C ARG A 22 -14.80 3.43 7.15
N GLY A 23 -14.55 4.63 6.62
CA GLY A 23 -15.46 5.77 6.75
C GLY A 23 -16.67 5.72 5.80
N SER A 24 -16.55 5.00 4.69
CA SER A 24 -17.56 5.01 3.62
C SER A 24 -18.42 3.74 3.61
N PHE A 25 -17.90 2.60 4.07
CA PHE A 25 -18.58 1.31 4.00
C PHE A 25 -18.61 0.60 5.35
N ARG A 26 -19.70 -0.13 5.61
CA ARG A 26 -19.84 -1.03 6.76
C ARG A 26 -19.37 -2.44 6.38
N LEU A 27 -18.06 -2.60 6.24
CA LEU A 27 -17.43 -3.87 5.92
C LEU A 27 -16.75 -4.46 7.17
N GLU A 28 -16.57 -5.78 7.16
CA GLU A 28 -15.72 -6.43 8.16
C GLU A 28 -14.27 -5.96 8.05
N GLU A 29 -13.56 -5.95 9.17
CA GLU A 29 -12.17 -5.46 9.23
C GLU A 29 -11.25 -6.20 8.25
N VAL A 30 -11.44 -7.52 8.12
CA VAL A 30 -10.67 -8.34 7.17
C VAL A 30 -10.91 -7.88 5.73
N SER A 31 -12.17 -7.61 5.36
CA SER A 31 -12.51 -7.09 4.03
C SER A 31 -11.91 -5.70 3.79
N LEU A 32 -11.91 -4.82 4.80
CA LEU A 32 -11.29 -3.50 4.70
C LEU A 32 -9.78 -3.59 4.42
N TYR A 33 -9.05 -4.44 5.13
CA TYR A 33 -7.63 -4.66 4.89
C TYR A 33 -7.36 -5.27 3.51
N LEU A 34 -8.15 -6.27 3.10
CA LEU A 34 -7.99 -6.91 1.80
C LEU A 34 -8.23 -5.94 0.64
N ILE A 35 -9.33 -5.18 0.68
CA ILE A 35 -9.66 -4.23 -0.39
C ILE A 35 -8.62 -3.10 -0.44
N ALA A 36 -8.22 -2.54 0.72
CA ALA A 36 -7.17 -1.52 0.77
C ALA A 36 -5.83 -2.03 0.24
N GLY A 37 -5.46 -3.28 0.57
CA GLY A 37 -4.25 -3.93 0.09
C GLY A 37 -4.28 -4.14 -1.42
N ILE A 38 -5.39 -4.67 -1.95
CA ILE A 38 -5.57 -4.88 -3.40
C ILE A 38 -5.49 -3.55 -4.16
N LEU A 39 -6.18 -2.50 -3.68
CA LEU A 39 -6.13 -1.19 -4.32
C LEU A 39 -4.70 -0.60 -4.32
N SER A 40 -3.97 -0.76 -3.21
CA SER A 40 -2.58 -0.30 -3.12
C SER A 40 -1.66 -1.08 -4.07
N CYS A 41 -1.82 -2.40 -4.17
CA CYS A 41 -1.09 -3.23 -5.13
C CYS A 41 -1.40 -2.86 -6.59
N LEU A 42 -2.66 -2.65 -6.93
CA LEU A 42 -3.05 -2.24 -8.29
C LEU A 42 -2.45 -0.87 -8.66
N TYR A 43 -2.41 0.04 -7.70
CA TYR A 43 -1.76 1.34 -7.89
C TYR A 43 -0.24 1.18 -8.09
N ALA A 44 0.41 0.30 -7.31
CA ALA A 44 1.84 0.02 -7.48
C ALA A 44 2.18 -0.54 -8.86
N ILE A 45 1.38 -1.50 -9.35
CA ILE A 45 1.51 -2.04 -10.71
C ILE A 45 1.33 -0.92 -11.75
N SER A 46 0.38 -0.02 -11.52
CA SER A 46 0.12 1.11 -12.44
C SER A 46 1.26 2.14 -12.44
N ASP A 47 1.93 2.34 -11.31
CA ASP A 47 3.11 3.21 -11.21
C ASP A 47 4.29 2.64 -12.00
N GLU A 48 4.60 1.35 -11.81
CA GLU A 48 5.65 0.66 -12.59
C GLU A 48 5.33 0.66 -14.09
N PHE A 49 4.05 0.48 -14.45
CA PHE A 49 3.61 0.60 -15.84
C PHE A 49 3.84 2.02 -16.37
N HIS A 50 3.50 3.08 -15.62
CA HIS A 50 3.80 4.46 -16.00
C HIS A 50 5.31 4.70 -16.15
N GLN A 51 6.14 4.12 -15.29
CA GLN A 51 7.59 4.25 -15.36
C GLN A 51 8.17 3.69 -16.67
N LEU A 52 7.54 2.70 -17.30
CA LEU A 52 7.94 2.17 -18.61
C LEU A 52 7.81 3.19 -19.75
N PHE A 53 6.93 4.18 -19.62
CA PHE A 53 6.74 5.24 -20.62
C PHE A 53 7.67 6.44 -20.42
N VAL A 54 8.43 6.48 -19.32
CA VAL A 54 9.39 7.55 -19.04
C VAL A 54 10.77 7.14 -19.56
N PRO A 55 11.26 7.73 -20.68
CA PRO A 55 12.58 7.40 -21.20
C PRO A 55 13.64 7.76 -20.17
N THR A 56 14.53 6.81 -19.83
CA THR A 56 15.55 6.76 -18.75
C THR A 56 15.23 5.90 -17.51
N ARG A 57 14.07 5.24 -17.44
CA ARG A 57 13.76 4.27 -16.36
C ARG A 57 13.73 2.84 -16.91
N VAL A 58 14.48 1.94 -16.28
CA VAL A 58 14.33 0.49 -16.46
C VAL A 58 13.45 0.03 -15.30
N GLY A 59 12.17 -0.26 -15.58
CA GLY A 59 11.26 -0.82 -14.58
C GLY A 59 11.84 -2.10 -14.01
N ASN A 60 11.92 -2.20 -12.69
CA ASN A 60 12.57 -3.32 -12.02
C ASN A 60 11.52 -4.08 -11.22
N LEU A 61 11.20 -5.31 -11.63
CA LEU A 61 10.23 -6.19 -10.96
C LEU A 61 10.53 -6.42 -9.47
N PHE A 62 11.76 -6.14 -9.02
CA PHE A 62 12.13 -6.16 -7.61
C PHE A 62 11.44 -5.06 -6.77
N ASP A 63 11.01 -3.94 -7.37
CA ASP A 63 10.35 -2.85 -6.66
C ASP A 63 8.93 -3.24 -6.20
N LEU A 64 8.23 -4.08 -6.97
CA LEU A 64 6.94 -4.68 -6.58
C LEU A 64 7.02 -5.48 -5.25
N GLY A 65 8.16 -6.09 -4.97
CA GLY A 65 8.40 -6.82 -3.73
C GLY A 65 8.55 -5.90 -2.51
N PHE A 66 9.10 -4.70 -2.70
CA PHE A 66 9.19 -3.70 -1.62
C PHE A 66 7.82 -3.05 -1.34
N ASP A 67 6.97 -2.93 -2.35
CA ASP A 67 5.63 -2.36 -2.19
C ASP A 67 4.73 -3.27 -1.36
N LEU A 68 4.86 -4.59 -1.54
CA LEU A 68 4.23 -5.59 -0.66
C LEU A 68 4.70 -5.47 0.80
N PHE A 69 5.99 -5.16 1.02
CA PHE A 69 6.53 -4.90 2.36
C PHE A 69 5.94 -3.62 2.97
N GLY A 70 5.72 -2.56 2.18
CA GLY A 70 5.06 -1.33 2.62
C GLY A 70 3.61 -1.58 3.05
N ILE A 71 2.86 -2.37 2.28
CA ILE A 71 1.49 -2.76 2.61
C ILE A 71 1.45 -3.58 3.91
N LEU A 72 2.34 -4.56 4.07
CA LEU A 72 2.47 -5.34 5.31
C LEU A 72 2.80 -4.46 6.51
N ALA A 73 3.71 -3.50 6.36
CA ALA A 73 4.04 -2.54 7.42
C ALA A 73 2.82 -1.70 7.82
N GLY A 74 1.99 -1.27 6.86
CA GLY A 74 0.73 -0.55 7.10
C GLY A 74 -0.28 -1.39 7.88
N VAL A 75 -0.44 -2.67 7.55
CA VAL A 75 -1.30 -3.63 8.29
C VAL A 75 -0.83 -3.77 9.73
N ILE A 76 0.47 -4.02 9.94
CA ILE A 76 1.07 -4.18 11.26
C ILE A 76 0.86 -2.91 12.10
N LEU A 77 1.06 -1.74 11.51
CA LEU A 77 0.87 -0.46 12.21
C LEU A 77 -0.58 -0.28 12.69
N ILE A 78 -1.58 -0.53 11.84
CA ILE A 78 -2.99 -0.43 12.25
C ILE A 78 -3.29 -1.45 13.35
N PHE A 79 -2.79 -2.68 13.23
CA PHE A 79 -2.97 -3.71 14.23
C PHE A 79 -2.43 -3.26 15.61
N PHE A 80 -1.20 -2.76 15.67
CA PHE A 80 -0.61 -2.24 16.90
C PHE A 80 -1.34 -1.00 17.45
N LEU A 81 -1.70 -0.05 16.60
CA LEU A 81 -2.47 1.13 17.02
C LEU A 81 -3.82 0.74 17.62
N ARG A 82 -4.50 -0.24 17.04
CA ARG A 82 -5.78 -0.75 17.58
C ARG A 82 -5.62 -1.54 18.87
N MET A 83 -4.56 -2.34 19.01
CA MET A 83 -4.29 -3.04 20.27
C MET A 83 -3.97 -2.07 21.41
N ARG A 84 -3.44 -0.88 21.11
CA ARG A 84 -3.10 0.13 22.12
C ARG A 84 -4.28 1.03 22.53
N ILE A 85 -5.34 1.08 21.72
CA ILE A 85 -6.54 1.92 21.96
C ILE A 85 -7.70 1.11 22.59
N ARG A 86 -7.56 -0.22 22.67
CA ARG A 86 -8.41 -1.08 23.51
C ARG A 86 -7.87 -1.17 24.92
#